data_AF-A0A445A7Z9-F1
#
_entry.id   AF-A0A445A7Z9-F1
#
_cell.length_a   1.000
_cell.length_b   1.000
_cell.length_c   1.000
_cell.angle_alpha   90.00
_cell.angle_beta   90.00
_cell.angle_gamma   90.00
#
_symmetry.space_group_name_H-M   'P 1'
#
loop_
_entity.id
_entity.type
_entity.pdbx_description
1 polymer ?
#
loop_
_entity_poly.entity_id
_entity_poly.type
_entity_poly.pdbx_seq_one_letter_code
_entity_poly.pdbx_strand_id
1 'polypeptide(L)'
;MELYICEVLRLFPPVQIEHKYAIKSDILPSGDRVLSYKFMAFNADPRSCLSKNTSFIPLKIIVIALLWNFHFQVVEGNSMRPSVSIMLHMKHGLQVKHVKDREYKKRP
;
A
#
# COMPACT_ATOMS: atom_id res chain seq x y z
N MET A 1 2.42 -6.26 10.44
CA MET A 1 1.27 -5.63 9.76
C MET A 1 1.54 -4.18 9.41
N GLU A 2 1.57 -3.24 10.36
CA GLU A 2 1.76 -1.78 10.11
C GLU A 2 2.87 -1.49 9.07
N LEU A 3 4.11 -1.89 9.37
CA LEU A 3 5.29 -1.66 8.54
C LEU A 3 5.20 -2.30 7.15
N TYR A 4 4.47 -3.41 7.01
CA TYR A 4 4.25 -4.09 5.72
C TYR A 4 3.23 -3.33 4.86
N ILE A 5 2.13 -2.87 5.47
CA ILE A 5 1.14 -2.01 4.80
C ILE A 5 1.81 -0.70 4.37
N CYS A 6 2.69 -0.14 5.21
CA CYS A 6 3.53 1.00 4.85
C CYS A 6 4.41 0.70 3.62
N GLU A 7 5.17 -0.38 3.64
CA GLU A 7 6.10 -0.68 2.54
C GLU A 7 5.37 -0.99 1.21
N VAL A 8 4.24 -1.70 1.27
CA VAL A 8 3.37 -1.92 0.09
C VAL A 8 2.86 -0.59 -0.49
N LEU A 9 2.39 0.33 0.36
CA LEU A 9 1.95 1.67 -0.08
C LEU A 9 3.11 2.57 -0.55
N ARG A 10 4.35 2.30 -0.12
CA ARG A 10 5.57 2.98 -0.61
C ARG A 10 5.99 2.48 -1.99
N LEU A 11 5.83 1.19 -2.25
CA LEU A 11 6.13 0.55 -3.55
C LEU A 11 5.01 0.75 -4.57
N PHE A 12 3.76 0.78 -4.11
CA PHE A 12 2.55 0.88 -4.93
C PHE A 12 1.59 1.96 -4.38
N PRO A 13 1.98 3.26 -4.44
CA PRO A 13 1.09 4.35 -4.02
C PRO A 13 -0.14 4.42 -4.95
N PRO A 14 -1.37 4.50 -4.41
CA PRO A 14 -2.59 4.45 -5.21
C PRO A 14 -2.76 5.68 -6.13
N VAL A 15 -2.17 6.82 -5.77
CA VAL A 15 -2.09 8.03 -6.59
C VAL A 15 -0.63 8.25 -6.95
N GLN A 16 -0.30 8.31 -8.25
CA GLN A 16 1.08 8.50 -8.71
C GLN A 16 1.51 9.98 -8.84
N ILE A 17 0.57 10.92 -8.64
CA ILE A 17 0.75 12.35 -8.92
C ILE A 17 0.66 13.17 -7.62
N GLU A 18 1.68 13.06 -6.77
CA GLU A 18 1.92 13.97 -5.63
C GLU A 18 3.36 14.48 -5.69
N HIS A 19 3.54 15.71 -6.17
CA HIS A 19 4.86 16.25 -6.56
C HIS A 19 5.44 17.18 -5.47
N LYS A 20 5.52 16.71 -4.22
CA LYS A 20 5.94 17.49 -3.03
C LYS A 20 7.00 16.82 -2.13
N TYR A 21 7.52 17.59 -1.18
CA TYR A 21 8.95 17.63 -0.81
C TYR A 21 9.21 17.52 0.72
N ALA A 22 10.36 18.04 1.16
CA ALA A 22 10.85 18.17 2.53
C ALA A 22 9.87 18.83 3.54
N ILE A 23 10.18 18.60 4.83
CA ILE A 23 9.17 18.41 5.89
C ILE A 23 9.65 19.00 7.22
N LYS A 24 10.89 18.66 7.59
CA LYS A 24 11.71 19.36 8.59
C LYS A 24 13.15 18.99 8.27
N SER A 25 14.03 19.96 8.11
CA SER A 25 15.14 19.87 7.15
C SER A 25 16.54 19.72 7.77
N ASP A 26 17.32 18.78 7.22
CA ASP A 26 18.79 18.83 7.22
C ASP A 26 19.30 19.88 6.21
N ILE A 27 20.62 20.04 6.15
CA ILE A 27 21.36 20.75 5.09
C ILE A 27 22.35 19.74 4.49
N LEU A 28 22.31 19.55 3.17
CA LEU A 28 23.30 18.78 2.42
C LEU A 28 24.63 19.56 2.37
N PRO A 29 25.78 18.87 2.27
CA PRO A 29 27.09 19.54 2.18
C PRO A 29 27.28 20.39 0.92
N SER A 30 26.38 20.29 -0.07
CA SER A 30 26.27 21.18 -1.23
C SER A 30 25.54 22.50 -0.95
N GLY A 31 24.74 22.55 0.12
CA GLY A 31 23.88 23.68 0.51
C GLY A 31 22.37 23.37 0.59
N ASP A 32 21.89 22.33 -0.12
CA ASP A 32 20.46 22.04 -0.31
C ASP A 32 19.76 21.42 0.91
N ARG A 33 18.51 21.79 1.23
CA ARG A 33 17.81 21.34 2.46
C ARG A 33 16.73 20.28 2.25
N VAL A 34 16.75 19.17 3.00
CA VAL A 34 15.80 18.02 2.90
C VAL A 34 15.64 17.27 4.24
N LEU A 35 14.43 16.84 4.66
CA LEU A 35 14.16 15.66 5.54
C LEU A 35 12.67 15.54 5.98
N SER A 36 12.32 14.43 6.70
CA SER A 36 11.22 14.15 7.69
C SER A 36 10.05 13.15 7.36
N TYR A 37 8.75 13.53 7.15
CA TYR A 37 7.58 12.63 6.85
C TYR A 37 7.86 11.54 5.77
N LYS A 38 8.48 10.41 6.12
CA LYS A 38 8.91 9.32 5.20
C LYS A 38 7.74 8.46 4.67
N PHE A 39 6.64 9.09 4.24
CA PHE A 39 5.43 8.40 3.80
C PHE A 39 4.55 9.24 2.85
N MET A 40 4.92 9.31 1.57
CA MET A 40 4.24 10.17 0.59
C MET A 40 2.78 9.77 0.33
N ALA A 41 2.43 8.48 0.43
CA ALA A 41 1.10 7.94 0.08
C ALA A 41 -0.10 8.41 0.94
N PHE A 42 0.14 9.13 2.04
CA PHE A 42 -0.92 9.79 2.83
C PHE A 42 -0.66 11.29 3.04
N ASN A 43 0.23 11.89 2.24
CA ASN A 43 0.77 13.22 2.52
C ASN A 43 1.41 13.36 3.92
N ALA A 44 2.06 14.51 4.07
CA ALA A 44 3.44 14.73 4.67
C ALA A 44 2.94 16.09 5.40
N ASP A 45 3.19 16.26 6.71
CA ASP A 45 2.98 17.52 7.48
C ASP A 45 1.53 18.09 7.43
N PRO A 46 1.16 19.41 7.40
CA PRO A 46 -0.25 19.84 7.54
C PRO A 46 -1.14 19.55 6.33
N ARG A 47 -0.61 18.90 5.29
CA ARG A 47 -1.39 18.30 4.20
C ARG A 47 -1.58 16.80 4.34
N SER A 48 -1.03 16.17 5.38
CA SER A 48 -1.30 14.80 5.77
C SER A 48 -2.79 14.53 5.77
N CYS A 49 -3.23 13.55 4.99
CA CYS A 49 -4.62 13.13 4.93
C CYS A 49 -5.11 12.82 6.35
N LEU A 50 -6.26 13.39 6.74
CA LEU A 50 -6.89 13.12 8.05
C LEU A 50 -7.08 11.61 8.27
N SER A 51 -7.34 10.89 7.18
CA SER A 51 -7.49 9.44 7.13
C SER A 51 -6.20 8.65 7.42
N LYS A 52 -5.01 9.26 7.48
CA LYS A 52 -3.72 8.56 7.59
C LYS A 52 -3.70 7.49 8.69
N ASN A 53 -4.22 7.81 9.87
CA ASN A 53 -4.25 6.87 11.00
C ASN A 53 -5.45 5.91 10.93
N THR A 54 -6.57 6.30 10.32
CA THR A 54 -7.78 5.46 10.23
C THR A 54 -7.72 4.47 9.06
N SER A 55 -7.06 4.81 7.95
CA SER A 55 -6.90 3.97 6.75
C SER A 55 -6.13 2.66 7.01
N PHE A 56 -5.27 2.61 8.04
CA PHE A 56 -4.63 1.35 8.43
C PHE A 56 -5.62 0.31 8.96
N ILE A 57 -6.76 0.72 9.54
CA ILE A 57 -7.75 -0.20 10.13
C ILE A 57 -8.42 -1.07 9.05
N PRO A 58 -9.07 -0.55 7.98
CA PRO A 58 -9.64 -1.38 6.94
C PRO A 58 -8.58 -2.18 6.17
N LEU A 59 -7.38 -1.63 5.96
CA LEU A 59 -6.28 -2.37 5.33
C LEU A 59 -5.83 -3.58 6.18
N LYS A 60 -5.71 -3.43 7.50
CA LYS A 60 -5.46 -4.54 8.43
C LYS A 60 -6.57 -5.58 8.38
N ILE A 61 -7.84 -5.15 8.43
CA ILE A 61 -9.01 -6.05 8.39
C ILE A 61 -9.02 -6.87 7.08
N ILE A 62 -8.82 -6.23 5.93
CA ILE A 62 -8.79 -6.90 4.62
C ILE A 62 -7.64 -7.91 4.57
N VAL A 63 -6.42 -7.53 4.96
CA VAL A 63 -5.26 -8.45 4.93
C VAL A 63 -5.44 -9.62 5.89
N ILE A 64 -6.01 -9.40 7.09
CA ILE A 64 -6.33 -10.49 8.04
C ILE A 64 -7.41 -11.41 7.45
N ALA A 65 -8.48 -10.86 6.88
CA ALA A 65 -9.55 -11.65 6.28
C ALA A 65 -9.05 -12.49 5.08
N LEU A 66 -8.15 -11.94 4.26
CA LEU A 66 -7.51 -12.66 3.16
C LEU A 66 -6.62 -13.81 3.68
N LEU A 67 -5.69 -13.52 4.60
CA LEU A 67 -4.74 -14.51 5.12
C LEU A 67 -5.38 -15.60 6.00
N TRP A 68 -6.52 -15.33 6.64
CA TRP A 68 -7.16 -16.28 7.56
C TRP A 68 -8.08 -17.28 6.84
N ASN A 69 -8.85 -16.81 5.86
CA ASN A 69 -9.92 -17.60 5.23
C ASN A 69 -9.50 -18.25 3.91
N PHE A 70 -8.62 -17.61 3.14
CA PHE A 70 -8.29 -18.02 1.77
C PHE A 70 -6.86 -18.57 1.65
N HIS A 71 -6.71 -19.67 0.91
CA HIS A 71 -5.41 -20.15 0.45
C HIS A 71 -5.26 -19.83 -1.04
N PHE A 72 -4.57 -18.75 -1.36
CA PHE A 72 -4.40 -18.29 -2.75
C PHE A 72 -3.11 -18.86 -3.35
N GLN A 73 -3.23 -19.59 -4.48
CA GLN A 73 -2.09 -19.93 -5.32
C GLN A 73 -2.06 -18.95 -6.51
N VAL A 74 -1.02 -18.13 -6.62
CA VAL A 74 -0.88 -17.20 -7.76
C VAL A 74 -0.70 -17.99 -9.06
N VAL A 75 -1.32 -17.53 -10.15
CA VAL A 75 -1.15 -18.14 -11.48
C VAL A 75 0.26 -17.82 -12.01
N GLU A 76 1.08 -18.86 -12.16
CA GLU A 76 2.38 -18.76 -12.82
C GLU A 76 2.24 -18.19 -14.24
N GLY A 77 3.13 -17.27 -14.62
CA GLY A 77 3.07 -16.54 -15.89
C GLY A 77 2.27 -15.22 -15.85
N ASN A 78 1.54 -14.90 -14.77
CA ASN A 78 0.87 -13.59 -14.67
C ASN A 78 1.89 -12.43 -14.56
N SER A 79 2.07 -11.70 -15.65
CA SER A 79 2.94 -10.51 -15.67
C SER A 79 2.25 -9.35 -14.94
N MET A 80 2.51 -9.24 -13.63
CA MET A 80 2.06 -8.14 -12.78
C MET A 80 2.68 -6.81 -13.25
N ARG A 81 1.97 -6.13 -14.16
CA ARG A 81 2.37 -4.82 -14.69
C ARG A 81 1.42 -3.73 -14.19
N PRO A 82 1.95 -2.59 -13.70
CA PRO A 82 1.13 -1.43 -13.43
C PRO A 82 0.53 -0.91 -14.75
N SER A 83 -0.67 -0.39 -14.66
CA SER A 83 -1.33 0.34 -15.73
C SER A 83 -0.98 1.83 -15.61
N VAL A 84 -0.83 2.50 -16.76
CA VAL A 84 -0.49 3.92 -16.80
C VAL A 84 -1.78 4.73 -16.73
N SER A 85 -2.16 5.19 -15.53
CA SER A 85 -3.21 6.18 -15.32
C SER A 85 -2.99 6.94 -14.02
N ILE A 86 -3.87 7.92 -13.74
CA ILE A 86 -3.83 8.76 -12.53
C ILE A 86 -3.90 7.91 -11.23
N MET A 87 -4.59 6.76 -11.27
CA MET A 87 -4.74 5.83 -10.15
C MET A 87 -4.08 4.49 -10.47
N LEU A 88 -3.15 4.07 -9.62
CA LEU A 88 -2.36 2.86 -9.81
C LEU A 88 -3.23 1.60 -9.72
N HIS A 89 -3.32 0.87 -10.82
CA HIS A 89 -4.02 -0.41 -10.91
C HIS A 89 -3.20 -1.43 -11.73
N MET A 90 -3.39 -2.73 -11.48
CA MET A 90 -2.74 -3.79 -12.24
C MET A 90 -3.48 -4.06 -13.56
N LYS A 91 -2.78 -4.11 -14.70
CA LYS A 91 -3.41 -4.24 -16.03
C LYS A 91 -4.32 -5.47 -16.20
N HIS A 92 -3.98 -6.59 -15.54
CA HIS A 92 -4.70 -7.86 -15.67
C HIS A 92 -5.15 -8.41 -14.30
N GLY A 93 -5.15 -7.57 -13.26
CA GLY A 93 -5.37 -7.98 -11.87
C GLY A 93 -4.29 -8.93 -11.32
N LEU A 94 -4.56 -9.45 -10.12
CA LEU A 94 -3.80 -10.57 -9.53
C LEU A 94 -4.59 -11.85 -9.77
N GLN A 95 -4.18 -12.63 -10.79
CA GLN A 95 -4.80 -13.91 -11.08
C GLN A 95 -4.39 -14.95 -10.04
N VAL A 96 -5.37 -15.51 -9.34
CA VAL A 96 -5.19 -16.56 -8.33
C VAL A 96 -6.07 -17.78 -8.66
N LYS A 97 -5.52 -18.97 -8.46
CA LYS A 97 -6.29 -20.21 -8.35
C LYS A 97 -6.88 -20.27 -6.96
N HIS A 98 -8.18 -20.56 -6.88
CA HIS A 98 -8.85 -20.89 -5.63
C HIS A 98 -8.38 -22.27 -5.18
N VAL A 99 -7.48 -22.31 -4.19
CA VAL A 99 -7.25 -23.54 -3.44
C VAL A 99 -8.28 -23.55 -2.32
N LYS A 100 -9.11 -24.59 -2.29
CA LYS A 100 -10.28 -24.78 -1.41
C LYS A 100 -10.23 -23.92 -0.15
N ASP A 101 -11.25 -23.08 0.05
CA ASP A 101 -11.42 -22.33 1.30
C ASP A 101 -11.21 -23.25 2.49
N ARG A 102 -10.51 -22.77 3.51
CA ARG A 102 -10.68 -23.38 4.84
C ARG A 102 -12.16 -23.25 5.14
N GLU A 103 -12.84 -24.39 5.35
CA GLU A 103 -14.28 -24.39 5.65
C GLU A 103 -14.58 -23.29 6.64
N TYR A 104 -15.55 -22.43 6.32
CA TYR A 104 -15.96 -21.32 7.17
C TYR A 104 -16.52 -21.91 8.46
N LYS A 105 -15.61 -22.18 9.41
CA LYS A 105 -15.89 -22.90 10.66
C LYS A 105 -16.75 -21.98 11.48
N LYS A 106 -18.07 -22.12 11.28
CA LYS A 106 -19.11 -21.23 11.80
C LYS A 106 -18.78 -20.95 13.26
N ARG A 107 -18.46 -19.68 13.54
CA ARG A 107 -18.33 -19.23 14.91
C ARG A 107 -19.69 -19.46 15.57
N PRO A 108 -19.77 -20.21 16.67
CA PRO A 108 -21.02 -20.43 17.38
C PRO A 108 -21.57 -19.11 17.94
#